data_AF-A0A5S4U1G8-F1
#
_entry.id   AF-A0A5S4U1G8-F1
#
_cell.length_a   1.000
_cell.length_b   1.000
_cell.length_c   1.000
_cell.angle_alpha   90.00
_cell.angle_beta   90.00
_cell.angle_gamma   90.00
#
_symmetry.space_group_name_H-M   'P 1'
#
loop_
_entity.id
_entity.type
_entity.pdbx_description
1 polymer ?
#
loop_
_entity_poly.entity_id
_entity_poly.type
_entity_poly.pdbx_seq_one_letter_code
_entity_poly.pdbx_strand_id
1 'polypeptide(L)'
;MGFLWGGDDLAIDKEMISQVKNSVNIVDVIGEVVKLSRSGRHYLGLCPFHKEKTPSFNVVEDRQFFHCFGCGKSGDVFKFIEEYRQVPFLESVQIIADKTGMSLNISPSQAVIASQHKHPNHALMTLHEDAAKFYHAVLMTTTIGQEARKYLYQRGLDDQLIEHFNIGLAPDESDYLYQALSKKYEEGQLVASGLFNLSDQSNTIYDAFRNRIMFPLSDDRGHIIAFSGRIWTAADTEKRQAKYKNSRGTVLFNKSYELYHLDKARPVIAKTHEVFLMEGFMDVIAAYRSGYENAVASMGTALTQEHVNHLKQVTKKVVLIYDGDDAGQHAIAKSLELLKDFVVEIVRIPNKMDPDEFVQRHSPEAFADLLKQSRISSVEFFIDYLKPTNVDNLQSQIVYVEKMAPLIAQSPSITAQHSYINKIADLLPNFDYFQVEQSVNALRIQDRQKRQGQIAQAVSNLVTLPMPKSLTAIAKTESHLMHRLLHHDYLLNEFRHRDDFYFDTSTLELLYQRLKQQGHITSYDLSEMSEEVNRAYYNVLEENLPKEVALGEIDDILSKRAKLLAERDLHKQGKKVRESSNKGYHQAALEVLEHFIAQKRKME
;
A
#
# COMPACT_ATOMS: atom_id res chain seq x y z
N MET A 1 -1.35 -42.13 33.58
CA MET A 1 -2.56 -41.29 33.40
C MET A 1 -2.09 -39.97 32.83
N GLY A 2 -2.22 -39.80 31.51
CA GLY A 2 -1.82 -38.58 30.82
C GLY A 2 -2.92 -37.53 30.94
N PHE A 3 -2.55 -36.33 31.38
CA PHE A 3 -3.39 -35.15 31.33
C PHE A 3 -3.33 -34.55 29.92
N LEU A 4 -4.48 -34.52 29.24
CA LEU A 4 -4.67 -33.84 27.97
C LEU A 4 -4.86 -32.34 28.24
N TRP A 5 -4.09 -31.55 27.50
CA TRP A 5 -4.17 -30.10 27.43
C TRP A 5 -5.51 -29.70 26.79
N GLY A 6 -6.29 -28.86 27.48
CA GLY A 6 -7.42 -28.12 26.91
C GLY A 6 -7.01 -26.65 26.78
N GLY A 7 -6.89 -26.17 25.55
CA GLY A 7 -6.53 -24.79 25.24
C GLY A 7 -7.76 -23.90 25.14
N ASP A 8 -7.88 -22.94 26.04
CA ASP A 8 -8.75 -21.76 25.95
C ASP A 8 -7.90 -20.52 26.29
N ASP A 9 -6.87 -20.26 25.47
CA ASP A 9 -6.05 -19.03 25.53
C ASP A 9 -6.52 -18.05 24.44
N LEU A 10 -7.71 -17.47 24.58
CA LEU A 10 -8.09 -16.26 23.84
C LEU A 10 -7.85 -15.02 24.73
N ALA A 11 -7.05 -14.07 24.23
CA ALA A 11 -6.78 -12.79 24.90
C ALA A 11 -7.99 -11.82 24.92
N ILE A 12 -9.04 -12.12 24.13
CA ILE A 12 -10.27 -11.33 24.00
C ILE A 12 -11.45 -12.29 23.91
N ASP A 13 -12.52 -12.04 24.67
CA ASP A 13 -13.72 -12.87 24.68
C ASP A 13 -14.39 -12.91 23.29
N LYS A 14 -14.81 -14.10 22.84
CA LYS A 14 -15.48 -14.29 21.55
C LYS A 14 -16.78 -13.48 21.47
N GLU A 15 -17.49 -13.34 22.59
CA GLU A 15 -18.69 -12.49 22.66
C GLU A 15 -18.36 -11.02 22.40
N MET A 16 -17.22 -10.54 22.90
CA MET A 16 -16.78 -9.16 22.70
C MET A 16 -16.42 -8.89 21.23
N ILE A 17 -15.77 -9.84 20.55
CA ILE A 17 -15.48 -9.74 19.11
C ILE A 17 -16.78 -9.62 18.30
N SER A 18 -17.80 -10.42 18.65
CA SER A 18 -19.12 -10.35 18.03
C SER A 18 -19.84 -9.02 18.31
N GLN A 19 -19.72 -8.47 19.52
CA GLN A 19 -20.28 -7.15 19.86
C GLN A 19 -19.62 -6.03 19.03
N VAL A 20 -18.29 -6.04 18.92
CA VAL A 20 -17.54 -5.08 18.10
C VAL A 20 -17.97 -5.19 16.64
N LYS A 21 -18.11 -6.40 16.09
CA LYS A 21 -18.59 -6.61 14.72
C LYS A 21 -19.99 -6.01 14.49
N ASN A 22 -20.91 -6.25 15.41
CA ASN A 22 -22.31 -5.81 15.29
C ASN A 22 -22.49 -4.31 15.55
N SER A 23 -21.50 -3.64 16.14
CA SER A 23 -21.53 -2.21 16.43
C SER A 23 -21.24 -1.32 15.22
N VAL A 24 -20.83 -1.92 14.09
CA VAL A 24 -20.39 -1.20 12.90
C VAL A 24 -21.10 -1.72 11.66
N ASN A 25 -21.47 -0.79 10.76
CA ASN A 25 -21.92 -1.16 9.42
C ASN A 25 -20.72 -1.25 8.47
N ILE A 26 -20.57 -2.41 7.82
CA ILE A 26 -19.50 -2.68 6.86
C ILE A 26 -19.48 -1.66 5.70
N VAL A 27 -20.65 -1.16 5.28
CA VAL A 27 -20.76 -0.17 4.20
C VAL A 27 -20.06 1.13 4.57
N ASP A 28 -20.19 1.57 5.83
CA ASP A 28 -19.59 2.82 6.32
C ASP A 28 -18.06 2.70 6.37
N VAL A 29 -17.55 1.59 6.90
CA VAL A 29 -16.09 1.34 7.00
C VAL A 29 -15.44 1.22 5.63
N ILE A 30 -16.06 0.47 4.71
CA ILE A 30 -15.54 0.33 3.36
C ILE A 30 -15.70 1.65 2.59
N GLY A 31 -16.79 2.37 2.81
CA GLY A 31 -17.11 3.65 2.16
C GLY A 31 -16.09 4.76 2.43
N GLU A 32 -15.38 4.72 3.56
CA GLU A 32 -14.25 5.62 3.85
C GLU A 32 -13.11 5.48 2.83
N VAL A 33 -12.93 4.28 2.28
CA VAL A 33 -11.79 3.91 1.43
C VAL A 33 -12.18 3.78 -0.04
N VAL A 34 -13.35 3.20 -0.29
CA VAL A 34 -13.83 2.84 -1.62
C VAL A 34 -15.10 3.63 -1.91
N LYS A 35 -15.14 4.29 -3.07
CA LYS A 35 -16.37 4.93 -3.54
C LYS A 35 -17.40 3.87 -3.92
N LEU A 36 -18.35 3.64 -3.02
CA LEU A 36 -19.46 2.70 -3.20
C LEU A 36 -20.66 3.37 -3.88
N SER A 37 -21.31 2.63 -4.77
CA SER A 37 -22.52 3.04 -5.48
C SER A 37 -23.63 2.02 -5.23
N ARG A 38 -24.82 2.48 -4.85
CA ARG A 38 -25.92 1.57 -4.54
C ARG A 38 -26.48 0.94 -5.81
N SER A 39 -26.56 -0.39 -5.83
CA SER A 39 -27.11 -1.19 -6.93
C SER A 39 -28.09 -2.23 -6.35
N GLY A 40 -29.37 -1.87 -6.32
CA GLY A 40 -30.41 -2.70 -5.69
C GLY A 40 -30.20 -2.84 -4.17
N ARG A 41 -30.02 -4.09 -3.71
CA ARG A 41 -29.77 -4.44 -2.29
C ARG A 41 -28.29 -4.46 -1.91
N HIS A 42 -27.40 -4.22 -2.88
CA HIS A 42 -25.96 -4.27 -2.66
C HIS A 42 -25.29 -2.95 -3.02
N TYR A 43 -24.03 -2.79 -2.61
CA TYR A 43 -23.19 -1.66 -2.98
C TYR A 43 -22.02 -2.12 -3.83
N LEU A 44 -21.81 -1.47 -4.97
CA LEU A 44 -20.76 -1.78 -5.93
C LEU A 44 -19.66 -0.72 -5.90
N GLY A 45 -18.40 -1.17 -5.93
CA GLY A 45 -17.21 -0.33 -6.00
C GLY A 45 -16.09 -0.97 -6.81
N LEU A 46 -15.01 -0.22 -6.99
CA LEU A 46 -13.75 -0.77 -7.50
C LEU A 46 -13.04 -1.50 -6.35
N CYS A 47 -12.52 -2.69 -6.61
CA CYS A 47 -11.83 -3.48 -5.60
C CYS A 47 -10.53 -2.79 -5.15
N PRO A 48 -10.33 -2.60 -3.83
CA PRO A 48 -9.09 -2.02 -3.31
C PRO A 48 -7.92 -3.02 -3.34
N PHE A 49 -8.19 -4.31 -3.50
CA PHE A 49 -7.19 -5.38 -3.40
C PHE A 49 -6.52 -5.76 -4.72
N HIS A 50 -7.10 -5.36 -5.86
CA HIS A 50 -6.51 -5.62 -7.17
C HIS A 50 -6.90 -4.52 -8.16
N LYS A 51 -6.06 -4.29 -9.17
CA LYS A 51 -6.25 -3.20 -10.12
C LYS A 51 -7.25 -3.59 -11.19
N GLU A 52 -8.45 -3.02 -11.13
CA GLU A 52 -9.52 -3.20 -12.11
C GLU A 52 -10.07 -1.88 -12.65
N LYS A 53 -10.68 -1.93 -13.84
CA LYS A 53 -11.35 -0.78 -14.47
C LYS A 53 -12.88 -0.85 -14.35
N THR A 54 -13.41 -2.03 -14.10
CA THR A 54 -14.83 -2.32 -13.98
C THR A 54 -15.14 -2.64 -12.52
N PRO A 55 -16.15 -2.03 -11.89
CA PRO A 55 -16.54 -2.37 -10.52
C PRO A 55 -16.88 -3.86 -10.38
N SER A 56 -16.09 -4.62 -9.61
CA SER A 56 -16.40 -6.01 -9.26
C SER A 56 -16.52 -6.25 -7.75
N PHE A 57 -16.31 -5.20 -6.95
CA PHE A 57 -16.37 -5.25 -5.50
C PHE A 57 -17.80 -5.05 -5.02
N ASN A 58 -18.40 -6.11 -4.45
CA ASN A 58 -19.77 -6.13 -3.98
C ASN A 58 -19.81 -6.13 -2.45
N VAL A 59 -20.57 -5.22 -1.84
CA VAL A 59 -20.78 -5.14 -0.40
C VAL A 59 -22.26 -5.39 -0.10
N VAL A 60 -22.52 -6.37 0.76
CA VAL A 60 -23.87 -6.80 1.15
C VAL A 60 -24.17 -6.28 2.55
N GLU A 61 -24.93 -5.18 2.61
CA GLU A 61 -25.28 -4.51 3.87
C GLU A 61 -26.09 -5.42 4.81
N ASP A 62 -27.14 -6.09 4.32
CA ASP A 62 -28.02 -6.93 5.15
C ASP A 62 -27.29 -8.09 5.84
N ARG A 63 -26.23 -8.61 5.21
CA ARG A 63 -25.45 -9.77 5.70
C ARG A 63 -24.05 -9.38 6.21
N GLN A 64 -23.72 -8.08 6.20
CA GLN A 64 -22.47 -7.51 6.72
C GLN A 64 -21.17 -8.18 6.21
N PHE A 65 -21.08 -8.45 4.90
CA PHE A 65 -19.87 -8.97 4.24
C PHE A 65 -19.61 -8.34 2.87
N PHE A 66 -18.39 -8.48 2.36
CA PHE A 66 -18.01 -8.12 0.99
C PHE A 66 -17.56 -9.35 0.19
N HIS A 67 -17.75 -9.29 -1.12
CA HIS A 67 -17.25 -10.27 -2.09
C HIS A 67 -16.77 -9.55 -3.35
N CYS A 68 -15.55 -9.84 -3.81
CA CYS A 68 -15.03 -9.33 -5.07
C CYS A 68 -15.09 -10.39 -6.17
N PHE A 69 -15.88 -10.14 -7.22
CA PHE A 69 -15.99 -11.08 -8.35
C PHE A 69 -14.76 -11.09 -9.28
N GLY A 70 -13.92 -10.06 -9.23
CA GLY A 70 -12.67 -10.00 -9.99
C GLY A 70 -11.57 -10.87 -9.40
N CYS A 71 -11.25 -10.67 -8.11
CA CYS A 71 -10.14 -11.39 -7.44
C CYS A 71 -10.60 -12.55 -6.53
N GLY A 72 -11.90 -12.71 -6.29
CA GLY A 72 -12.46 -13.77 -5.44
C GLY A 72 -12.21 -13.59 -3.94
N LYS A 73 -11.79 -12.41 -3.49
CA LYS A 73 -11.62 -12.09 -2.06
C LYS A 73 -12.98 -11.80 -1.43
N SER A 74 -13.20 -12.37 -0.25
CA SER A 74 -14.46 -12.26 0.49
C SER A 74 -14.18 -12.22 1.98
N GLY A 75 -14.98 -11.45 2.73
CA GLY A 75 -14.71 -11.20 4.13
C GLY A 75 -15.76 -10.35 4.82
N ASP A 76 -15.68 -10.29 6.15
CA ASP A 76 -16.39 -9.31 6.94
C ASP A 76 -15.55 -8.03 7.15
N VAL A 77 -15.99 -7.15 8.04
CA VAL A 77 -15.32 -5.88 8.32
C VAL A 77 -13.88 -6.05 8.83
N PHE A 78 -13.60 -7.09 9.62
CA PHE A 78 -12.26 -7.36 10.14
C PHE A 78 -11.35 -7.82 9.00
N LYS A 79 -11.81 -8.77 8.21
CA LYS A 79 -11.05 -9.27 7.06
C LYS A 79 -10.79 -8.16 6.03
N PHE A 80 -11.71 -7.21 5.87
CA PHE A 80 -11.45 -6.03 5.04
C PHE A 80 -10.28 -5.20 5.55
N ILE A 81 -10.23 -4.92 6.85
CA ILE A 81 -9.17 -4.13 7.49
C ILE A 81 -7.83 -4.88 7.48
N GLU A 82 -7.84 -6.19 7.77
CA GLU A 82 -6.64 -7.03 7.65
C GLU A 82 -6.03 -6.92 6.26
N GLU A 83 -6.84 -7.10 5.22
CA GLU A 83 -6.36 -7.10 3.83
C GLU A 83 -5.98 -5.69 3.35
N TYR A 84 -6.72 -4.67 3.78
CA TYR A 84 -6.49 -3.30 3.34
C TYR A 84 -5.29 -2.66 4.04
N ARG A 85 -5.15 -2.87 5.35
CA ARG A 85 -4.08 -2.29 6.17
C ARG A 85 -2.90 -3.23 6.39
N GLN A 86 -3.00 -4.48 5.94
CA GLN A 86 -1.98 -5.53 6.14
C GLN A 86 -1.65 -5.73 7.63
N VAL A 87 -2.71 -5.80 8.45
CA VAL A 87 -2.63 -5.98 9.90
C VAL A 87 -3.19 -7.34 10.32
N PRO A 88 -2.70 -7.95 11.41
CA PRO A 88 -3.25 -9.20 11.94
C PRO A 88 -4.68 -9.02 12.50
N PHE A 89 -5.42 -10.13 12.61
CA PHE A 89 -6.82 -10.14 13.06
C PHE A 89 -7.07 -9.37 14.37
N LEU A 90 -6.27 -9.60 15.42
CA LEU A 90 -6.43 -8.91 16.70
C LEU A 90 -6.26 -7.38 16.59
N GLU A 91 -5.32 -6.92 15.76
CA GLU A 91 -5.14 -5.50 15.50
C GLU A 91 -6.32 -4.93 14.70
N SER A 92 -6.89 -5.71 13.76
CA SER A 92 -8.11 -5.32 13.06
C SER A 92 -9.31 -5.16 14.01
N VAL A 93 -9.44 -6.03 15.03
CA VAL A 93 -10.48 -5.94 16.06
C VAL A 93 -10.29 -4.68 16.90
N GLN A 94 -9.05 -4.37 17.31
CA GLN A 94 -8.73 -3.14 18.04
C GLN A 94 -9.08 -1.88 17.25
N ILE A 95 -8.72 -1.83 15.95
CA ILE A 95 -8.99 -0.68 15.08
C ILE A 95 -10.50 -0.39 14.98
N ILE A 96 -11.32 -1.44 14.90
CA ILE A 96 -12.79 -1.31 14.83
C ILE A 96 -13.38 -0.97 16.21
N ALA A 97 -12.84 -1.53 17.29
CA ALA A 97 -13.26 -1.21 18.66
C ALA A 97 -12.96 0.25 19.03
N ASP A 98 -11.78 0.77 18.67
CA ASP A 98 -11.41 2.17 18.88
C ASP A 98 -12.33 3.12 18.10
N LYS A 99 -12.71 2.75 16.87
CA LYS A 99 -13.67 3.52 16.05
C LYS A 99 -15.05 3.62 16.68
N THR A 100 -15.45 2.63 17.47
CA THR A 100 -16.76 2.60 18.15
C THR A 100 -16.71 3.04 19.60
N GLY A 101 -15.53 3.41 20.10
CA GLY A 101 -15.34 3.78 21.49
C GLY A 101 -15.52 2.63 22.48
N MET A 102 -15.47 1.38 22.01
CA MET A 102 -15.53 0.19 22.87
C MET A 102 -14.14 -0.12 23.42
N SER A 103 -13.95 0.02 24.73
CA SER A 103 -12.71 -0.36 25.40
C SER A 103 -12.59 -1.88 25.47
N LEU A 104 -11.68 -2.47 24.70
CA LEU A 104 -11.31 -3.89 24.83
C LEU A 104 -10.56 -4.08 26.16
N ASN A 105 -11.15 -4.83 27.10
CA ASN A 105 -10.48 -5.21 28.35
C ASN A 105 -9.48 -6.33 28.07
N ILE A 106 -8.35 -5.98 27.44
CA ILE A 106 -7.24 -6.91 27.24
C ILE A 106 -6.59 -7.11 28.61
N SER A 107 -6.58 -8.36 29.11
CA SER A 107 -5.97 -8.67 30.40
C SER A 107 -4.51 -8.19 30.43
N PRO A 108 -4.06 -7.45 31.47
CA PRO A 108 -2.75 -6.77 31.48
C PRO A 108 -1.54 -7.70 31.38
N SER A 109 -1.75 -9.00 31.58
CA SER A 109 -0.72 -10.05 31.51
C SER A 109 -0.43 -10.55 30.09
N GLN A 110 -1.21 -10.15 29.06
CA GLN A 110 -1.00 -10.56 27.66
C GLN A 110 -0.87 -9.40 26.66
N ALA A 111 -1.09 -8.14 27.07
CA ALA A 111 -0.72 -6.97 26.25
C ALA A 111 0.81 -6.92 25.96
N VAL A 112 1.62 -7.49 26.86
CA VAL A 112 3.07 -7.69 26.66
C VAL A 112 3.37 -8.81 25.66
N ILE A 113 2.45 -9.74 25.44
CA ILE A 113 2.62 -10.88 24.51
C ILE A 113 2.02 -10.58 23.12
N ALA A 114 0.96 -9.77 23.03
CA ALA A 114 0.44 -9.26 21.74
C ALA A 114 1.42 -8.30 21.05
N SER A 115 2.26 -7.59 21.84
CA SER A 115 3.41 -6.83 21.32
C SER A 115 4.62 -7.71 20.92
N GLN A 116 4.54 -9.03 21.10
CA GLN A 116 5.60 -9.99 20.78
C GLN A 116 5.36 -10.82 19.53
N HIS A 117 4.43 -10.45 18.65
CA HIS A 117 4.73 -10.59 17.22
C HIS A 117 5.75 -9.50 16.87
N LYS A 118 6.99 -9.68 17.38
CA LYS A 118 8.13 -8.88 16.97
C LYS A 118 8.13 -8.93 15.45
N HIS A 119 7.88 -7.79 14.81
CA HIS A 119 8.34 -7.60 13.44
C HIS A 119 9.76 -8.19 13.38
N PRO A 120 10.13 -8.99 12.37
CA PRO A 120 11.45 -9.62 12.31
C PRO A 120 12.60 -8.60 12.49
N ASN A 121 12.32 -7.30 12.28
CA ASN A 121 13.25 -6.19 12.42
C ASN A 121 13.04 -5.30 13.67
N HIS A 122 12.20 -5.66 14.65
CA HIS A 122 11.98 -4.83 15.85
C HIS A 122 13.28 -4.53 16.60
N ALA A 123 14.16 -5.53 16.74
CA ALA A 123 15.46 -5.33 17.38
C ALA A 123 16.31 -4.28 16.64
N LEU A 124 16.23 -4.25 15.30
CA LEU A 124 16.93 -3.25 14.48
C LEU A 124 16.31 -1.86 14.62
N MET A 125 14.99 -1.74 14.77
CA MET A 125 14.32 -0.47 15.02
C MET A 125 14.71 0.11 16.39
N THR A 126 14.68 -0.71 17.45
CA THR A 126 15.11 -0.28 18.79
C THR A 126 16.58 0.15 18.81
N LEU A 127 17.44 -0.53 18.04
CA LEU A 127 18.84 -0.14 17.86
C LEU A 127 18.99 1.25 17.24
N HIS A 128 18.19 1.59 16.22
CA HIS A 128 18.23 2.92 15.59
C HIS A 128 17.71 4.02 16.52
N GLU A 129 16.67 3.74 17.32
CA GLU A 129 16.19 4.68 18.34
C GLU A 129 17.23 4.92 19.43
N ASP A 130 17.89 3.87 19.92
CA ASP A 130 18.97 3.98 20.89
C ASP A 130 20.16 4.78 20.31
N ALA A 131 20.50 4.54 19.05
CA ALA A 131 21.54 5.30 18.35
C ALA A 131 21.17 6.79 18.19
N ALA A 132 19.90 7.10 17.88
CA ALA A 132 19.42 8.48 17.77
C ALA A 132 19.52 9.21 19.12
N LYS A 133 19.06 8.57 20.21
CA LYS A 133 19.19 9.11 21.58
C LYS A 133 20.65 9.35 21.94
N PHE A 134 21.53 8.42 21.58
CA PHE A 134 22.96 8.55 21.80
C PHE A 134 23.55 9.76 21.06
N TYR A 135 23.34 9.87 19.74
CA TYR A 135 23.86 11.00 18.96
C TYR A 135 23.29 12.34 19.42
N HIS A 136 22.01 12.40 19.79
CA HIS A 136 21.41 13.60 20.33
C HIS A 136 22.02 14.00 21.69
N ALA A 137 22.21 13.03 22.58
CA ALA A 137 22.86 13.25 23.87
C ALA A 137 24.30 13.76 23.70
N VAL A 138 25.06 13.21 22.74
CA VAL A 138 26.41 13.66 22.41
C VAL A 138 26.41 15.13 21.99
N LEU A 139 25.49 15.54 21.12
CA LEU A 139 25.37 16.94 20.67
C LEU A 139 25.05 17.91 21.82
N MET A 140 24.19 17.50 22.76
CA MET A 140 23.71 18.36 23.84
C MET A 140 24.67 18.45 25.03
N THR A 141 25.35 17.35 25.38
CA THR A 141 26.09 17.25 26.66
C THR A 141 27.60 17.41 26.54
N THR A 142 28.19 17.15 25.37
CA THR A 142 29.66 17.13 25.22
C THR A 142 30.25 18.49 24.83
N THR A 143 31.55 18.68 25.09
CA THR A 143 32.30 19.87 24.66
C THR A 143 32.37 20.00 23.14
N ILE A 144 32.59 18.89 22.43
CA ILE A 144 32.57 18.84 20.95
C ILE A 144 31.16 19.18 20.43
N GLY A 145 30.12 18.72 21.13
CA GLY A 145 28.73 19.08 20.87
C GLY A 145 28.46 20.58 20.95
N GLN A 146 29.15 21.33 21.81
CA GLN A 146 29.03 22.79 21.86
C GLN A 146 29.56 23.46 20.59
N GLU A 147 30.66 22.97 20.01
CA GLU A 147 31.20 23.49 18.75
C GLU A 147 30.27 23.17 17.57
N ALA A 148 29.76 21.93 17.52
CA ALA A 148 28.80 21.51 16.51
C ALA A 148 27.49 22.31 16.60
N ARG A 149 27.01 22.63 17.82
CA ARG A 149 25.84 23.51 18.02
C ARG A 149 26.10 24.93 17.54
N LYS A 150 27.28 25.51 17.80
CA LYS A 150 27.65 26.83 17.24
C LYS A 150 27.57 26.83 15.71
N TYR A 151 28.03 25.77 15.06
CA TYR A 151 27.89 25.60 13.61
C TYR A 151 26.41 25.54 13.17
N LEU A 152 25.57 24.79 13.89
CA LEU A 152 24.13 24.70 13.61
C LEU A 152 23.40 26.05 13.80
N TYR A 153 23.73 26.79 14.86
CA TYR A 153 23.20 28.13 15.11
C TYR A 153 23.60 29.12 14.01
N GLN A 154 24.83 29.05 13.48
CA GLN A 154 25.25 29.87 12.34
C GLN A 154 24.44 29.59 11.07
N ARG A 155 23.90 28.37 10.92
CA ARG A 155 22.96 28.01 9.84
C ARG A 155 21.50 28.31 10.18
N GLY A 156 21.24 28.87 11.37
CA GLY A 156 19.91 29.26 11.84
C GLY A 156 19.04 28.10 12.33
N LEU A 157 19.64 26.99 12.75
CA LEU A 157 18.92 25.92 13.47
C LEU A 157 19.01 26.20 14.95
N ASP A 158 17.89 26.55 15.59
CA ASP A 158 17.79 26.78 17.02
C ASP A 158 17.62 25.45 17.80
N ASP A 159 17.60 25.54 19.13
CA ASP A 159 17.46 24.36 20.00
C ASP A 159 16.12 23.65 19.79
N GLN A 160 15.06 24.39 19.47
CA GLN A 160 13.73 23.83 19.21
C GLN A 160 13.73 22.97 17.95
N LEU A 161 14.40 23.41 16.88
CA LEU A 161 14.54 22.64 15.64
C LEU A 161 15.48 21.44 15.82
N ILE A 162 16.56 21.60 16.59
CA ILE A 162 17.48 20.51 16.90
C ILE A 162 16.74 19.39 17.64
N GLU A 163 15.89 19.74 18.61
CA GLU A 163 15.04 18.78 19.33
C GLU A 163 13.93 18.22 18.42
N HIS A 164 13.22 19.08 17.67
CA HIS A 164 12.13 18.66 16.79
C HIS A 164 12.61 17.63 15.75
N PHE A 165 13.77 17.84 15.13
CA PHE A 165 14.33 16.93 14.12
C PHE A 165 15.25 15.85 14.70
N ASN A 166 15.39 15.75 16.04
CA ASN A 166 16.28 14.82 16.73
C ASN A 166 17.72 14.85 16.16
N ILE A 167 18.24 16.05 15.86
CA ILE A 167 19.58 16.22 15.29
C ILE A 167 20.61 15.79 16.34
N GLY A 168 21.63 15.06 15.91
CA GLY A 168 22.69 14.56 16.76
C GLY A 168 24.09 14.80 16.21
N LEU A 169 25.10 14.30 16.92
CA LEU A 169 26.50 14.36 16.53
C LEU A 169 27.14 12.98 16.65
N ALA A 170 27.78 12.53 15.57
CA ALA A 170 28.69 11.39 15.58
C ALA A 170 30.12 11.89 15.84
N PRO A 171 30.78 11.44 16.92
CA PRO A 171 32.18 11.79 17.23
C PRO A 171 33.17 11.31 16.16
N ASP A 172 34.41 11.79 16.24
CA ASP A 172 35.49 11.40 15.30
C ASP A 172 36.05 9.99 15.61
N GLU A 173 35.87 9.51 16.84
CA GLU A 173 36.26 8.18 17.27
C GLU A 173 35.56 7.09 16.45
N SER A 174 36.30 6.04 16.08
CA SER A 174 35.84 5.04 15.11
C SER A 174 34.89 3.99 15.67
N ASP A 175 34.76 3.85 16.98
CA ASP A 175 34.02 2.78 17.67
C ASP A 175 33.18 3.31 18.83
N TYR A 176 32.90 4.60 18.85
CA TYR A 176 32.24 5.26 19.99
C TYR A 176 30.79 4.79 20.19
N LEU A 177 30.02 4.68 19.12
CA LEU A 177 28.68 4.09 19.16
C LEU A 177 28.75 2.59 19.46
N TYR A 178 29.75 1.89 18.90
CA TYR A 178 29.94 0.46 19.12
C TYR A 178 30.18 0.14 20.60
N GLN A 179 31.02 0.90 21.30
CA GLN A 179 31.25 0.70 22.73
C GLN A 179 29.99 0.90 23.57
N ALA A 180 29.10 1.80 23.17
CA ALA A 180 27.85 2.08 23.87
C ALA A 180 26.77 1.00 23.64
N LEU A 181 26.69 0.44 22.42
CA LEU A 181 25.61 -0.48 22.01
C LEU A 181 26.00 -1.96 22.00
N SER A 182 27.28 -2.30 21.96
CA SER A 182 27.79 -3.69 21.90
C SER A 182 27.33 -4.57 23.07
N LYS A 183 27.05 -3.99 24.24
CA LYS A 183 26.55 -4.74 25.41
C LYS A 183 25.07 -5.10 25.33
N LYS A 184 24.31 -4.49 24.43
CA LYS A 184 22.85 -4.62 24.34
C LYS A 184 22.37 -5.44 23.13
N TYR A 185 23.17 -5.52 22.07
CA TYR A 185 22.77 -6.11 20.79
C TYR A 185 23.79 -7.12 20.28
N GLU A 186 23.33 -8.11 19.52
CA GLU A 186 24.21 -9.10 18.89
C GLU A 186 24.96 -8.51 17.70
N GLU A 187 26.17 -9.01 17.42
CA GLU A 187 27.02 -8.52 16.32
C GLU A 187 26.33 -8.59 14.95
N GLY A 188 25.56 -9.65 14.69
CA GLY A 188 24.79 -9.78 13.45
C GLY A 188 23.74 -8.67 13.27
N GLN A 189 23.13 -8.20 14.36
CA GLN A 189 22.16 -7.11 14.35
C GLN A 189 22.83 -5.76 14.13
N LEU A 190 24.00 -5.55 14.75
CA LEU A 190 24.80 -4.33 14.57
C LEU A 190 25.19 -4.17 13.09
N VAL A 191 25.70 -5.22 12.45
CA VAL A 191 26.09 -5.16 11.04
C VAL A 191 24.87 -4.97 10.13
N ALA A 192 23.77 -5.68 10.39
CA ALA A 192 22.55 -5.57 9.60
C ALA A 192 21.86 -4.19 9.69
N SER A 193 22.11 -3.44 10.77
CA SER A 193 21.56 -2.08 10.95
C SER A 193 22.10 -1.06 9.94
N GLY A 194 23.27 -1.30 9.35
CA GLY A 194 23.93 -0.33 8.46
C GLY A 194 24.59 0.85 9.17
N LEU A 195 24.54 0.92 10.51
CA LEU A 195 25.27 1.89 11.33
C LEU A 195 26.71 1.48 11.61
N PHE A 196 27.03 0.20 11.40
CA PHE A 196 28.34 -0.38 11.65
C PHE A 196 28.88 -1.05 10.38
N ASN A 197 30.20 -0.98 10.19
CA ASN A 197 30.91 -1.70 9.14
C ASN A 197 31.90 -2.69 9.77
N LEU A 198 32.10 -3.82 9.10
CA LEU A 198 33.16 -4.77 9.41
C LEU A 198 34.41 -4.42 8.60
N SER A 199 35.57 -4.44 9.27
CA SER A 199 36.87 -4.34 8.61
C SER A 199 37.37 -5.71 8.18
N ASP A 200 37.48 -5.96 6.87
CA ASP A 200 37.98 -7.23 6.32
C ASP A 200 39.42 -7.58 6.78
N GLN A 201 40.21 -6.57 7.15
CA GLN A 201 41.63 -6.73 7.49
C GLN A 201 41.88 -6.98 8.98
N SER A 202 41.02 -6.46 9.86
CA SER A 202 41.23 -6.51 11.32
C SER A 202 40.12 -7.23 12.08
N ASN A 203 39.05 -7.65 11.38
CA ASN A 203 37.84 -8.24 11.96
C ASN A 203 37.23 -7.39 13.08
N THR A 204 37.46 -6.07 13.03
CA THR A 204 36.89 -5.11 13.99
C THR A 204 35.64 -4.47 13.40
N ILE A 205 34.64 -4.26 14.26
CA ILE A 205 33.43 -3.52 13.94
C ILE A 205 33.69 -2.05 14.27
N TYR A 206 33.40 -1.17 13.31
CA TYR A 206 33.57 0.27 13.46
C TYR A 206 32.34 1.03 12.95
N ASP A 207 32.17 2.25 13.45
CA ASP A 207 31.05 3.12 13.17
C ASP A 207 31.07 3.60 11.72
N ALA A 208 29.90 3.55 11.06
CA ALA A 208 29.76 4.01 9.69
C ALA A 208 29.86 5.53 9.56
N PHE A 209 29.48 6.26 10.60
CA PHE A 209 29.50 7.72 10.63
C PHE A 209 30.55 8.20 11.62
N ARG A 210 31.41 9.12 11.16
CA ARG A 210 32.49 9.72 11.96
C ARG A 210 32.52 11.21 11.69
N ASN A 211 32.68 11.98 12.75
CA ASN A 211 32.76 13.45 12.77
C ASN A 211 31.67 14.15 11.93
N ARG A 212 30.40 13.75 12.12
CA ARG A 212 29.28 14.21 11.29
C ARG A 212 28.08 14.61 12.14
N ILE A 213 27.39 15.65 11.70
CA ILE A 213 26.07 16.00 12.22
C ILE A 213 25.08 14.98 11.66
N MET A 214 24.36 14.34 12.56
CA MET A 214 23.48 13.22 12.29
C MET A 214 22.04 13.69 12.20
N PHE A 215 21.39 13.38 11.09
CA PHE A 215 19.98 13.62 10.82
C PHE A 215 19.28 12.26 10.77
N PRO A 216 18.40 11.93 11.73
CA PRO A 216 17.65 10.68 11.71
C PRO A 216 16.63 10.69 10.57
N LEU A 217 16.44 9.52 9.95
CA LEU A 217 15.46 9.28 8.90
C LEU A 217 14.40 8.34 9.46
N SER A 218 13.14 8.76 9.38
CA SER A 218 12.00 8.02 9.91
C SER A 218 11.20 7.32 8.82
N ASP A 219 10.52 6.24 9.19
CA ASP A 219 9.44 5.63 8.39
C ASP A 219 8.15 6.46 8.49
N ASP A 220 7.10 6.02 7.79
CA ASP A 220 5.76 6.65 7.83
C ASP A 220 5.11 6.75 9.20
N ARG A 221 5.54 5.90 10.14
CA ARG A 221 5.01 5.81 11.50
C ARG A 221 5.85 6.64 12.48
N GLY A 222 6.98 7.20 12.03
CA GLY A 222 7.90 7.99 12.84
C GLY A 222 9.02 7.18 13.51
N HIS A 223 9.17 5.88 13.20
CA HIS A 223 10.29 5.10 13.72
C HIS A 223 11.57 5.42 12.94
N ILE A 224 12.68 5.59 13.65
CA ILE A 224 13.97 5.90 13.02
C ILE A 224 14.52 4.63 12.37
N ILE A 225 14.75 4.68 11.06
CA ILE A 225 15.16 3.54 10.23
C ILE A 225 16.54 3.71 9.58
N ALA A 226 17.05 4.94 9.54
CA ALA A 226 18.35 5.27 8.96
C ALA A 226 18.85 6.65 9.44
N PHE A 227 20.05 7.04 8.98
CA PHE A 227 20.63 8.35 9.25
C PHE A 227 21.28 8.95 8.00
N SER A 228 21.33 10.28 7.98
CA SER A 228 22.19 11.06 7.10
C SER A 228 23.20 11.85 7.91
N GLY A 229 24.48 11.79 7.52
CA GLY A 229 25.59 12.45 8.19
C GLY A 229 26.18 13.57 7.33
N ARG A 230 26.17 14.81 7.84
CA ARG A 230 26.77 15.99 7.20
C ARG A 230 28.11 16.34 7.83
N ILE A 231 29.12 16.65 7.01
CA ILE A 231 30.39 17.22 7.52
C ILE A 231 30.19 18.65 8.01
N TRP A 232 30.88 19.02 9.09
CA TRP A 232 30.76 20.34 9.71
C TRP A 232 32.11 21.02 9.97
N THR A 233 33.23 20.29 9.88
CA THR A 233 34.57 20.85 10.10
C THR A 233 35.22 21.34 8.80
N ALA A 234 36.07 22.37 8.91
CA ALA A 234 36.84 22.88 7.78
C ALA A 234 37.86 21.85 7.26
N ALA A 235 38.48 21.08 8.16
CA ALA A 235 39.46 20.04 7.82
C ALA A 235 38.86 18.92 6.95
N ASP A 236 37.60 18.54 7.17
CA ASP A 236 36.94 17.51 6.34
C ASP A 236 36.52 18.03 4.96
N THR A 237 36.25 19.33 4.87
CA THR A 237 35.98 20.01 3.60
C THR A 237 37.23 20.07 2.72
N GLU A 238 38.39 20.34 3.33
CA GLU A 238 39.69 20.34 2.64
C GLU A 238 40.12 18.93 2.17
N LYS A 239 39.74 17.88 2.89
CA LYS A 239 40.01 16.47 2.55
C LYS A 239 39.18 15.93 1.38
N ARG A 240 38.39 16.75 0.67
CA ARG A 240 37.50 16.37 -0.45
C ARG A 240 36.53 15.20 -0.12
N GLN A 241 36.13 15.05 1.14
CA GLN A 241 35.12 14.06 1.50
C GLN A 241 33.73 14.48 1.02
N ALA A 242 32.85 13.51 0.77
CA ALA A 242 31.47 13.81 0.40
C ALA A 242 30.76 14.62 1.51
N LYS A 243 30.15 15.74 1.11
CA LYS A 243 29.43 16.69 1.99
C LYS A 243 28.36 15.98 2.83
N TYR A 244 27.66 15.03 2.21
CA TYR A 244 26.63 14.20 2.84
C TYR A 244 26.95 12.72 2.67
N LYS A 245 26.63 11.93 3.69
CA LYS A 245 26.71 10.47 3.67
C LYS A 245 25.39 9.93 4.20
N ASN A 246 24.67 9.15 3.40
CA ASN A 246 23.44 8.47 3.84
C ASN A 246 23.76 7.04 4.26
N SER A 247 22.95 6.46 5.16
CA SER A 247 22.95 5.02 5.43
C SER A 247 22.85 4.22 4.14
N ARG A 248 23.42 3.02 4.14
CA ARG A 248 23.26 2.04 3.05
C ARG A 248 21.82 1.51 3.05
N GLY A 249 21.40 0.91 1.94
CA GLY A 249 20.11 0.22 1.90
C GLY A 249 20.14 -0.98 2.87
N THR A 250 19.12 -1.08 3.73
CA THR A 250 18.97 -2.16 4.71
C THR A 250 17.57 -2.76 4.59
N VAL A 251 17.27 -3.79 5.38
CA VAL A 251 15.91 -4.33 5.48
C VAL A 251 14.92 -3.29 6.03
N LEU A 252 15.42 -2.29 6.76
CA LEU A 252 14.62 -1.18 7.30
C LEU A 252 14.56 0.03 6.38
N PHE A 253 15.58 0.26 5.55
CA PHE A 253 15.72 1.52 4.82
C PHE A 253 15.88 1.30 3.31
N ASN A 254 14.89 1.77 2.55
CA ASN A 254 14.93 1.84 1.10
C ASN A 254 14.87 3.31 0.63
N LYS A 255 15.98 3.80 0.07
CA LYS A 255 16.11 5.17 -0.46
C LYS A 255 15.12 5.49 -1.59
N SER A 256 14.64 4.47 -2.30
CA SER A 256 13.71 4.64 -3.42
C SER A 256 12.25 4.77 -2.97
N TYR A 257 11.96 4.53 -1.68
CA TYR A 257 10.60 4.52 -1.12
C TYR A 257 10.39 5.58 -0.03
N GLU A 258 11.41 5.82 0.79
CA GLU A 258 11.30 6.69 1.96
C GLU A 258 11.46 8.17 1.61
N LEU A 259 10.54 8.99 2.11
CA LEU A 259 10.58 10.44 1.99
C LEU A 259 10.82 11.07 3.36
N TYR A 260 11.85 11.90 3.46
CA TYR A 260 12.17 12.57 4.72
C TYR A 260 11.04 13.50 5.17
N HIS A 261 10.79 13.52 6.48
CA HIS A 261 9.77 14.33 7.16
C HIS A 261 8.31 13.98 6.80
N LEU A 262 8.06 12.91 6.06
CA LEU A 262 6.71 12.54 5.66
C LEU A 262 5.81 12.17 6.86
N ASP A 263 6.38 11.53 7.89
CA ASP A 263 5.71 11.20 9.16
C ASP A 263 5.06 12.43 9.82
N LYS A 264 5.83 13.51 9.94
CA LYS A 264 5.40 14.76 10.58
C LYS A 264 4.63 15.67 9.65
N ALA A 265 4.92 15.63 8.35
CA ALA A 265 4.21 16.39 7.34
C ALA A 265 2.80 15.83 7.07
N ARG A 266 2.58 14.52 7.24
CA ARG A 266 1.32 13.83 6.87
C ARG A 266 0.05 14.45 7.49
N PRO A 267 -0.01 14.79 8.80
CA PRO A 267 -1.17 15.48 9.37
C PRO A 267 -1.44 16.86 8.76
N VAL A 268 -0.39 17.58 8.37
CA VAL A 268 -0.50 18.91 7.75
C VAL A 268 -0.93 18.78 6.30
N ILE A 269 -0.34 17.85 5.54
CA ILE A 269 -0.72 17.52 4.16
C ILE A 269 -2.20 17.11 4.09
N ALA A 270 -2.69 16.35 5.07
CA ALA A 270 -4.09 15.96 5.14
C ALA A 270 -5.05 17.16 5.27
N LYS A 271 -4.60 18.25 5.91
CA LYS A 271 -5.38 19.49 6.09
C LYS A 271 -5.26 20.43 4.89
N THR A 272 -4.04 20.60 4.34
CA THR A 272 -3.77 21.55 3.26
C THR A 272 -4.02 20.95 1.87
N HIS A 273 -4.09 19.61 1.77
CA HIS A 273 -4.16 18.85 0.53
C HIS A 273 -3.03 19.17 -0.47
N GLU A 274 -1.89 19.66 0.01
CA GLU A 274 -0.70 19.92 -0.79
C GLU A 274 0.57 19.50 -0.05
N VAL A 275 1.58 19.04 -0.80
CA VAL A 275 2.90 18.68 -0.28
C VAL A 275 3.98 19.42 -1.06
N PHE A 276 4.99 19.92 -0.35
CA PHE A 276 6.20 20.48 -0.96
C PHE A 276 7.26 19.39 -1.08
N LEU A 277 7.75 19.12 -2.28
CA LEU A 277 8.74 18.09 -2.55
C LEU A 277 10.07 18.74 -2.93
N MET A 278 11.11 18.43 -2.14
CA MET A 278 12.46 18.99 -2.21
C MET A 278 13.51 17.89 -2.43
N GLU A 279 14.75 18.29 -2.73
CA GLU A 279 15.86 17.33 -2.93
C GLU A 279 16.54 16.92 -1.62
N GLY A 280 16.79 17.88 -0.72
CA GLY A 280 17.53 17.69 0.51
C GLY A 280 16.71 17.88 1.79
N PHE A 281 17.14 17.23 2.87
CA PHE A 281 16.55 17.42 4.19
C PHE A 281 16.79 18.82 4.77
N MET A 282 17.89 19.48 4.38
CA MET A 282 18.17 20.86 4.80
C MET A 282 17.13 21.83 4.23
N ASP A 283 16.68 21.58 3.00
CA ASP A 283 15.64 22.38 2.35
C ASP A 283 14.31 22.22 3.07
N VAL A 284 14.00 20.99 3.50
CA VAL A 284 12.81 20.70 4.31
C VAL A 284 12.86 21.43 5.65
N ILE A 285 14.02 21.43 6.33
CA ILE A 285 14.21 22.20 7.57
C ILE A 285 14.06 23.71 7.29
N ALA A 286 14.59 24.21 6.17
CA ALA A 286 14.46 25.61 5.76
C ALA A 286 13.00 26.00 5.48
N ALA A 287 12.22 25.11 4.86
CA ALA A 287 10.79 25.30 4.64
C ALA A 287 9.98 25.24 5.94
N TYR A 288 10.30 24.31 6.83
CA TYR A 288 9.69 24.20 8.16
C TYR A 288 9.90 25.50 8.96
N ARG A 289 11.12 26.05 8.95
CA ARG A 289 11.46 27.35 9.55
C ARG A 289 10.67 28.51 8.98
N SER A 290 10.23 28.39 7.73
CA SER A 290 9.45 29.41 7.03
C SER A 290 7.93 29.20 7.22
N GLY A 291 7.53 28.31 8.12
CA GLY A 291 6.13 28.01 8.45
C GLY A 291 5.46 26.97 7.55
N TYR A 292 6.22 26.26 6.70
CA TYR A 292 5.71 25.20 5.85
C TYR A 292 6.10 23.82 6.37
N GLU A 293 5.25 23.28 7.23
CA GLU A 293 5.43 21.97 7.86
C GLU A 293 5.12 20.79 6.92
N ASN A 294 4.51 21.04 5.77
CA ASN A 294 4.14 20.04 4.77
C ASN A 294 5.23 19.80 3.69
N ALA A 295 6.50 19.94 4.05
CA ALA A 295 7.65 19.74 3.17
C ALA A 295 8.29 18.35 3.36
N VAL A 296 8.68 17.70 2.26
CA VAL A 296 9.32 16.37 2.25
C VAL A 296 10.46 16.33 1.24
N ALA A 297 11.40 15.39 1.39
CA ALA A 297 12.53 15.27 0.45
C ALA A 297 12.90 13.82 0.07
N SER A 298 13.41 13.65 -1.16
CA SER A 298 13.89 12.36 -1.71
C SER A 298 15.36 12.03 -1.39
N MET A 299 15.98 12.80 -0.50
CA MET A 299 17.23 12.46 0.20
C MET A 299 18.43 12.15 -0.72
N GLY A 300 18.64 12.99 -1.74
CA GLY A 300 19.78 12.84 -2.66
C GLY A 300 19.61 11.69 -3.66
N THR A 301 18.37 11.26 -3.89
CA THR A 301 18.01 10.39 -5.01
C THR A 301 16.99 11.08 -5.90
N ALA A 302 17.05 10.82 -7.21
CA ALA A 302 16.02 11.27 -8.13
C ALA A 302 14.68 10.65 -7.74
N LEU A 303 13.58 11.39 -7.92
CA LEU A 303 12.24 10.89 -7.67
C LEU A 303 11.99 9.57 -8.42
N THR A 304 11.43 8.58 -7.72
CA THR A 304 11.18 7.23 -8.23
C THR A 304 9.67 7.01 -8.38
N GLN A 305 9.28 5.96 -9.10
CA GLN A 305 7.86 5.59 -9.18
C GLN A 305 7.29 5.13 -7.82
N GLU A 306 8.13 4.55 -6.96
CA GLU A 306 7.76 4.13 -5.60
C GLU A 306 7.39 5.35 -4.74
N HIS A 307 8.21 6.40 -4.74
CA HIS A 307 7.89 7.69 -4.10
C HIS A 307 6.56 8.26 -4.60
N VAL A 308 6.32 8.22 -5.90
CA VAL A 308 5.08 8.73 -6.51
C VAL A 308 3.86 7.92 -6.06
N ASN A 309 3.97 6.60 -6.06
CA ASN A 309 2.89 5.72 -5.59
C ASN A 309 2.58 5.96 -4.11
N HIS A 310 3.62 6.20 -3.32
CA HIS A 310 3.50 6.51 -1.90
C HIS A 310 2.79 7.85 -1.70
N LEU A 311 3.27 8.93 -2.33
CA LEU A 311 2.65 10.26 -2.26
C LEU A 311 1.18 10.26 -2.73
N LYS A 312 0.83 9.38 -3.67
CA LYS A 312 -0.53 9.28 -4.24
C LYS A 312 -1.57 8.85 -3.21
N GLN A 313 -1.14 8.15 -2.15
CA GLN A 313 -1.99 7.76 -1.04
C GLN A 313 -2.23 8.93 -0.07
N VAL A 314 -1.36 9.93 -0.07
CA VAL A 314 -1.37 11.06 0.88
C VAL A 314 -2.03 12.30 0.27
N THR A 315 -1.68 12.66 -0.96
CA THR A 315 -2.21 13.85 -1.65
C THR A 315 -2.26 13.68 -3.16
N LYS A 316 -3.00 14.57 -3.83
CA LYS A 316 -3.06 14.69 -5.29
C LYS A 316 -2.35 15.93 -5.82
N LYS A 317 -1.91 16.84 -4.95
CA LYS A 317 -1.22 18.07 -5.33
C LYS A 317 0.19 18.10 -4.77
N VAL A 318 1.17 18.30 -5.65
CA VAL A 318 2.60 18.35 -5.33
C VAL A 318 3.18 19.68 -5.81
N VAL A 319 3.93 20.35 -4.94
CA VAL A 319 4.68 21.56 -5.27
C VAL A 319 6.16 21.19 -5.30
N LEU A 320 6.77 21.20 -6.48
CA LEU A 320 8.18 20.87 -6.68
C LEU A 320 9.07 22.08 -6.40
N ILE A 321 10.10 21.88 -5.57
CA ILE A 321 11.08 22.91 -5.22
C ILE A 321 12.47 22.27 -5.22
N TYR A 322 13.13 22.33 -6.38
CA TYR A 322 14.48 21.80 -6.56
C TYR A 322 15.48 22.95 -6.73
N ASP A 323 16.76 22.60 -6.81
CA ASP A 323 17.85 23.57 -6.95
C ASP A 323 17.67 24.42 -8.21
N GLY A 324 18.01 25.70 -8.11
CA GLY A 324 17.91 26.64 -9.23
C GLY A 324 18.97 26.42 -10.33
N ASP A 325 19.82 25.40 -10.20
CA ASP A 325 20.88 25.09 -11.16
C ASP A 325 20.37 24.22 -12.31
N ASP A 326 21.23 23.99 -13.30
CA ASP A 326 20.84 23.23 -14.49
C ASP A 326 20.48 21.78 -14.12
N ALA A 327 21.12 21.19 -13.12
CA ALA A 327 20.84 19.83 -12.65
C ALA A 327 19.44 19.71 -12.02
N GLY A 328 19.07 20.66 -11.16
CA GLY A 328 17.74 20.77 -10.55
C GLY A 328 16.65 20.98 -11.59
N GLN A 329 16.89 21.80 -12.62
CA GLN A 329 15.94 21.94 -13.74
C GLN A 329 15.72 20.62 -14.49
N HIS A 330 16.78 19.85 -14.76
CA HIS A 330 16.65 18.52 -15.37
C HIS A 330 15.92 17.53 -14.45
N ALA A 331 16.16 17.61 -13.13
CA ALA A 331 15.48 16.77 -12.15
C ALA A 331 13.97 17.10 -12.06
N ILE A 332 13.58 18.38 -12.17
CA ILE A 332 12.18 18.78 -12.28
C ILE A 332 11.55 18.18 -13.54
N ALA A 333 12.19 18.32 -14.71
CA ALA A 333 11.67 17.80 -15.97
C ALA A 333 11.42 16.27 -15.90
N LYS A 334 12.35 15.52 -15.31
CA LYS A 334 12.19 14.07 -15.08
C LYS A 334 11.09 13.75 -14.07
N SER A 335 10.96 14.54 -13.00
CA SER A 335 9.94 14.35 -11.97
C SER A 335 8.53 14.61 -12.53
N LEU A 336 8.37 15.58 -13.43
CA LEU A 336 7.11 15.89 -14.11
C LEU A 336 6.60 14.72 -14.96
N GLU A 337 7.49 13.92 -15.55
CA GLU A 337 7.07 12.73 -16.30
C GLU A 337 6.47 11.64 -15.40
N LEU A 338 6.96 11.52 -14.17
CA LEU A 338 6.48 10.56 -13.18
C LEU A 338 5.19 11.05 -12.50
N LEU A 339 5.04 12.36 -12.32
CA LEU A 339 3.92 13.00 -11.62
C LEU A 339 2.73 13.35 -12.53
N LYS A 340 2.57 12.69 -13.69
CA LYS A 340 1.46 12.96 -14.64
C LYS A 340 0.05 12.85 -14.05
N ASP A 341 -0.11 12.01 -13.02
CA ASP A 341 -1.39 11.80 -12.33
C ASP A 341 -1.66 12.83 -11.22
N PHE A 342 -0.74 13.77 -10.98
CA PHE A 342 -0.83 14.78 -9.92
C PHE A 342 -1.10 16.17 -10.50
N VAL A 343 -1.68 17.03 -9.68
CA VAL A 343 -1.64 18.47 -9.91
C VAL A 343 -0.27 18.97 -9.45
N VAL A 344 0.59 19.31 -10.40
CA VAL A 344 1.97 19.75 -10.10
C VAL A 344 2.11 21.25 -10.30
N GLU A 345 2.59 21.92 -9.25
CA GLU A 345 3.09 23.31 -9.28
C GLU A 345 4.60 23.29 -9.06
N ILE A 346 5.31 24.26 -9.60
CA ILE A 346 6.77 24.37 -9.46
C ILE A 346 7.09 25.73 -8.89
N VAL A 347 8.02 25.80 -7.94
CA VAL A 347 8.57 27.06 -7.44
C VAL A 347 10.00 27.16 -7.92
N ARG A 348 10.33 28.24 -8.63
CA ARG A 348 11.70 28.50 -9.07
C ARG A 348 12.44 29.36 -8.07
N ILE A 349 13.63 28.92 -7.70
CA ILE A 349 14.53 29.69 -6.85
C ILE A 349 15.42 30.59 -7.73
N PRO A 350 15.48 31.89 -7.46
CA PRO A 350 16.30 32.81 -8.24
C PRO A 350 17.80 32.59 -8.00
N ASN A 351 18.62 33.09 -8.93
CA ASN A 351 20.08 33.12 -8.84
C ASN A 351 20.80 31.76 -8.72
N LYS A 352 20.18 30.67 -9.18
CA LYS A 352 20.75 29.31 -9.13
C LYS A 352 21.14 28.85 -7.71
N MET A 353 20.39 29.30 -6.70
CA MET A 353 20.62 28.93 -5.30
C MET A 353 19.78 27.71 -4.91
N ASP A 354 20.17 27.03 -3.83
CA ASP A 354 19.34 26.02 -3.17
C ASP A 354 18.37 26.71 -2.15
N PRO A 355 17.30 26.03 -1.71
CA PRO A 355 16.36 26.57 -0.71
C PRO A 355 17.04 27.04 0.59
N ASP A 356 18.01 26.27 1.10
CA ASP A 356 18.75 26.59 2.34
C ASP A 356 19.60 27.88 2.20
N GLU A 357 20.33 28.04 1.10
CA GLU A 357 21.14 29.21 0.75
C GLU A 357 20.26 30.44 0.50
N PHE A 358 19.09 30.26 -0.12
CA PHE A 358 18.14 31.35 -0.29
C PHE A 358 17.68 31.88 1.07
N VAL A 359 17.27 31.00 2.00
CA VAL A 359 16.83 31.40 3.34
C VAL A 359 17.96 32.07 4.13
N GLN A 360 19.19 31.58 4.00
CA GLN A 360 20.37 32.19 4.64
C GLN A 360 20.66 33.61 4.13
N ARG A 361 20.41 33.90 2.84
CA ARG A 361 20.64 35.22 2.26
C ARG A 361 19.45 36.17 2.40
N HIS A 362 18.22 35.66 2.37
CA HIS A 362 17.03 36.48 2.14
C HIS A 362 15.96 36.49 3.25
N SER A 363 16.16 35.79 4.38
CA SER A 363 15.19 35.60 5.49
C SER A 363 14.11 34.54 5.24
N PRO A 364 13.64 33.85 6.30
CA PRO A 364 12.55 32.86 6.20
C PRO A 364 11.24 33.43 5.66
N GLU A 365 10.90 34.68 6.00
CA GLU A 365 9.68 35.34 5.56
C GLU A 365 9.68 35.56 4.04
N ALA A 366 10.82 35.99 3.48
CA ALA A 366 10.97 36.15 2.04
C ALA A 366 10.86 34.81 1.29
N PHE A 367 11.35 33.72 1.90
CA PHE A 367 11.16 32.38 1.32
C PHE A 367 9.68 31.99 1.35
N ALA A 368 8.97 32.25 2.46
CA ALA A 368 7.55 31.97 2.54
C ALA A 368 6.71 32.73 1.50
N ASP A 369 7.10 33.99 1.20
CA ASP A 369 6.49 34.79 0.14
C ASP A 369 6.82 34.25 -1.26
N LEU A 370 8.06 33.82 -1.49
CA LEU A 370 8.46 33.15 -2.73
C LEU A 370 7.61 31.90 -2.97
N LEU A 371 7.44 31.05 -1.95
CA LEU A 371 6.62 29.84 -2.02
C LEU A 371 5.14 30.11 -2.37
N LYS A 372 4.63 31.32 -2.09
CA LYS A 372 3.26 31.71 -2.45
C LYS A 372 3.18 32.33 -3.84
N GLN A 373 4.12 33.20 -4.19
CA GLN A 373 4.01 34.07 -5.35
C GLN A 373 4.60 33.46 -6.63
N SER A 374 5.68 32.69 -6.54
CA SER A 374 6.41 32.20 -7.72
C SER A 374 5.99 30.78 -8.14
N ARG A 375 4.73 30.41 -7.92
CA ARG A 375 4.18 29.12 -8.33
C ARG A 375 3.85 29.15 -9.82
N ILE A 376 4.52 28.31 -10.60
CA ILE A 376 4.28 28.15 -12.03
C ILE A 376 3.69 26.77 -12.33
N SER A 377 2.95 26.69 -13.42
CA SER A 377 2.41 25.40 -13.92
C SER A 377 3.49 24.55 -14.59
N SER A 378 3.27 23.24 -14.67
CA SER A 378 4.15 22.32 -15.40
C SER A 378 4.36 22.73 -16.87
N VAL A 379 3.32 23.24 -17.52
CA VAL A 379 3.39 23.72 -18.91
C VAL A 379 4.27 24.97 -19.03
N GLU A 380 4.10 25.94 -18.13
CA GLU A 380 4.96 27.14 -18.09
C GLU A 380 6.42 26.80 -17.83
N PHE A 381 6.66 25.81 -16.96
CA PHE A 381 8.00 25.31 -16.76
C PHE A 381 8.62 24.79 -18.06
N PHE A 382 7.90 23.94 -18.79
CA PHE A 382 8.37 23.39 -20.07
C PHE A 382 8.54 24.46 -21.16
N ILE A 383 7.74 25.53 -21.14
CA ILE A 383 7.89 26.66 -22.07
C ILE A 383 9.30 27.25 -21.95
N ASP A 384 9.77 27.54 -20.74
CA ASP A 384 11.10 28.12 -20.55
C ASP A 384 12.22 27.08 -20.64
N TYR A 385 11.99 25.87 -20.12
CA TYR A 385 13.00 24.80 -20.10
C TYR A 385 13.35 24.28 -21.50
N LEU A 386 12.35 24.13 -22.38
CA LEU A 386 12.56 23.65 -23.76
C LEU A 386 12.92 24.79 -24.72
N LYS A 387 13.02 26.03 -24.24
CA LYS A 387 13.28 27.20 -25.09
C LYS A 387 14.55 26.97 -25.92
N PRO A 388 14.48 27.08 -27.26
CA PRO A 388 15.63 26.82 -28.11
C PRO A 388 16.73 27.86 -27.87
N THR A 389 17.99 27.40 -27.83
CA THR A 389 19.16 28.28 -27.66
C THR A 389 19.30 29.28 -28.81
N ASN A 390 18.87 28.88 -30.01
CA ASN A 390 18.77 29.77 -31.18
C ASN A 390 17.31 29.85 -31.61
N VAL A 391 16.66 30.95 -31.24
CA VAL A 391 15.26 31.21 -31.52
C VAL A 391 15.04 31.57 -32.99
N ASP A 392 16.07 31.93 -33.75
CA ASP A 392 15.95 32.34 -35.17
C ASP A 392 15.92 31.13 -36.14
N ASN A 393 16.37 29.96 -35.69
CA ASN A 393 16.39 28.77 -36.53
C ASN A 393 15.01 28.13 -36.66
N LEU A 394 14.41 28.18 -37.84
CA LEU A 394 13.09 27.61 -38.14
C LEU A 394 12.97 26.13 -37.74
N GLN A 395 14.01 25.31 -37.95
CA GLN A 395 13.96 23.89 -37.58
C GLN A 395 13.89 23.69 -36.07
N SER A 396 14.60 24.52 -35.29
CA SER A 396 14.54 24.51 -33.84
C SER A 396 13.18 24.97 -33.32
N GLN A 397 12.55 25.94 -33.99
CA GLN A 397 11.20 26.40 -33.68
C GLN A 397 10.15 25.30 -33.94
N ILE A 398 10.23 24.59 -35.07
CA ILE A 398 9.33 23.46 -35.39
C ILE A 398 9.42 22.38 -34.31
N VAL A 399 10.64 21.94 -33.97
CA VAL A 399 10.87 20.89 -32.95
C VAL A 399 10.35 21.33 -31.58
N TYR A 400 10.46 22.62 -31.25
CA TYR A 400 9.93 23.17 -30.01
C TYR A 400 8.39 23.11 -29.97
N VAL A 401 7.71 23.55 -31.04
CA VAL A 401 6.24 23.50 -31.15
C VAL A 401 5.75 22.05 -31.09
N GLU A 402 6.40 21.12 -31.79
CA GLU A 402 6.05 19.69 -31.77
C GLU A 402 6.16 19.07 -30.36
N LYS A 403 7.13 19.50 -29.55
CA LYS A 403 7.28 19.05 -28.15
C LYS A 403 6.25 19.69 -27.22
N MET A 404 5.91 20.96 -27.42
CA MET A 404 4.97 21.70 -26.57
C MET A 404 3.50 21.36 -26.86
N ALA A 405 3.15 21.12 -28.13
CA ALA A 405 1.78 20.83 -28.55
C ALA A 405 1.08 19.70 -27.74
N PRO A 406 1.70 18.52 -27.48
CA PRO A 406 1.08 17.48 -26.68
C PRO A 406 0.92 17.86 -25.20
N LEU A 407 1.81 18.69 -24.65
CA LEU A 407 1.73 19.16 -23.26
C LEU A 407 0.57 20.15 -23.08
N ILE A 408 0.36 21.05 -24.05
CA ILE A 408 -0.76 22.00 -24.06
C ILE A 408 -2.09 21.25 -24.25
N ALA A 409 -2.15 20.29 -25.18
CA ALA A 409 -3.35 19.52 -25.45
C ALA A 409 -3.86 18.72 -24.23
N GLN A 410 -2.96 18.32 -23.32
CA GLN A 410 -3.29 17.60 -22.09
C GLN A 410 -3.85 18.51 -20.98
N SER A 411 -3.69 19.83 -21.08
CA SER A 411 -4.22 20.76 -20.08
C SER A 411 -5.76 20.76 -20.10
N PRO A 412 -6.45 20.69 -18.94
CA PRO A 412 -7.91 20.61 -18.90
C PRO A 412 -8.60 21.95 -19.23
N SER A 413 -7.93 23.09 -19.03
CA SER A 413 -8.52 24.43 -19.22
C SER A 413 -8.22 24.99 -20.60
N ILE A 414 -9.29 25.25 -21.38
CA ILE A 414 -9.20 25.84 -22.72
C ILE A 414 -8.57 27.24 -22.66
N THR A 415 -8.93 28.04 -21.66
CA THR A 415 -8.34 29.38 -21.45
C THR A 415 -6.84 29.30 -21.17
N ALA A 416 -6.41 28.33 -20.35
CA ALA A 416 -4.98 28.12 -20.09
C ALA A 416 -4.25 27.71 -21.37
N GLN A 417 -4.84 26.82 -22.18
CA GLN A 417 -4.28 26.44 -23.48
C GLN A 417 -4.08 27.67 -24.38
N HIS A 418 -5.09 28.51 -24.55
CA HIS A 418 -4.99 29.73 -25.35
C HIS A 418 -3.90 30.68 -24.81
N SER A 419 -3.80 30.83 -23.49
CA SER A 419 -2.73 31.64 -22.88
C SER A 419 -1.34 31.06 -23.15
N TYR A 420 -1.16 29.74 -23.11
CA TYR A 420 0.12 29.09 -23.42
C TYR A 420 0.48 29.20 -24.90
N ILE A 421 -0.50 29.07 -25.79
CA ILE A 421 -0.33 29.26 -27.23
C ILE A 421 0.12 30.69 -27.52
N ASN A 422 -0.52 31.70 -26.91
CA ASN A 422 -0.09 33.10 -27.02
C ASN A 422 1.35 33.30 -26.55
N LYS A 423 1.71 32.79 -25.35
CA LYS A 423 3.09 32.88 -24.83
C LYS A 423 4.11 32.24 -25.78
N ILE A 424 3.78 31.12 -26.43
CA ILE A 424 4.68 30.46 -27.39
C ILE A 424 4.78 31.26 -28.68
N ALA A 425 3.68 31.80 -29.20
CA ALA A 425 3.68 32.64 -30.40
C ALA A 425 4.54 33.91 -30.18
N ASP A 426 4.43 34.55 -29.02
CA ASP A 426 5.24 35.72 -28.67
C ASP A 426 6.75 35.40 -28.58
N LEU A 427 7.10 34.16 -28.24
CA LEU A 427 8.49 33.71 -28.16
C LEU A 427 9.09 33.33 -29.51
N LEU A 428 8.27 33.02 -30.52
CA LEU A 428 8.71 32.47 -31.80
C LEU A 428 8.47 33.48 -32.94
N PRO A 429 9.52 34.04 -33.54
CA PRO A 429 9.35 35.11 -34.54
C PRO A 429 8.70 34.65 -35.86
N ASN A 430 8.75 33.36 -36.21
CA ASN A 430 8.20 32.85 -37.47
C ASN A 430 6.89 32.06 -37.30
N PHE A 431 6.35 31.94 -36.08
CA PHE A 431 5.11 31.21 -35.82
C PHE A 431 4.02 32.15 -35.35
N ASP A 432 2.89 32.10 -36.05
CA ASP A 432 1.68 32.81 -35.63
C ASP A 432 0.82 31.94 -34.71
N TYR A 433 -0.01 32.58 -33.89
CA TYR A 433 -0.94 31.95 -32.97
C TYR A 433 -1.73 30.81 -33.63
N PHE A 434 -2.24 31.03 -34.83
CA PHE A 434 -3.04 30.05 -35.58
C PHE A 434 -2.26 28.78 -35.97
N GLN A 435 -0.96 28.90 -36.25
CA GLN A 435 -0.13 27.75 -36.64
C GLN A 435 0.13 26.83 -35.43
N VAL A 436 0.39 27.43 -34.27
CA VAL A 436 0.54 26.69 -33.00
C VAL A 436 -0.79 26.08 -32.58
N GLU A 437 -1.90 26.82 -32.70
CA GLU A 437 -3.25 26.32 -32.43
C GLU A 437 -3.63 25.14 -33.33
N GLN A 438 -3.29 25.19 -34.62
CA GLN A 438 -3.56 24.08 -35.55
C GLN A 438 -2.84 22.80 -35.12
N SER A 439 -1.59 22.92 -34.65
CA SER A 439 -0.78 21.79 -34.19
C SER A 439 -1.37 21.16 -32.93
N VAL A 440 -1.85 21.98 -31.99
CA VAL A 440 -2.56 21.51 -30.78
C VAL A 440 -3.91 20.88 -31.13
N ASN A 441 -4.68 21.49 -32.03
CA ASN A 441 -6.00 20.99 -32.44
C ASN A 441 -5.91 19.66 -33.21
N ALA A 442 -4.89 19.45 -34.04
CA ALA A 442 -4.66 18.18 -34.71
C ALA A 442 -4.52 17.02 -33.69
N LEU A 443 -3.78 17.25 -32.61
CA LEU A 443 -3.61 16.26 -31.53
C LEU A 443 -4.91 16.05 -30.73
N ARG A 444 -5.71 17.11 -30.49
CA ARG A 444 -7.03 16.99 -29.83
C ARG A 444 -7.97 16.07 -30.60
N ILE A 445 -7.99 16.18 -31.93
CA ILE A 445 -8.84 15.35 -32.79
C ILE A 445 -8.39 13.89 -32.74
N GLN A 446 -7.08 13.65 -32.78
CA GLN A 446 -6.51 12.30 -32.69
C GLN A 446 -6.82 11.62 -31.35
N ASP A 447 -6.71 12.33 -30.23
CA ASP A 447 -7.06 11.81 -28.90
C ASP A 447 -8.56 11.56 -28.74
N ARG A 448 -9.40 12.42 -29.31
CA ARG A 448 -10.85 12.23 -29.32
C ARG A 448 -11.26 10.99 -30.14
N GLN A 449 -10.63 10.77 -31.29
CA GLN A 449 -10.85 9.57 -32.11
C GLN A 449 -10.39 8.29 -31.40
N LYS A 450 -9.23 8.32 -30.72
CA LYS A 450 -8.76 7.19 -29.89
C LYS A 450 -9.72 6.89 -28.73
N ARG A 451 -10.21 7.91 -28.03
CA ARG A 451 -11.20 7.74 -26.94
C ARG A 451 -12.53 7.20 -27.46
N GLN A 452 -13.04 7.69 -28.60
CA GLN A 452 -14.26 7.16 -29.21
C GLN A 452 -14.09 5.72 -29.69
N GLY A 453 -12.93 5.34 -30.23
CA GLY A 453 -12.62 3.95 -30.57
C GLY A 453 -12.57 3.02 -29.35
N GLN A 454 -12.00 3.48 -28.23
CA GLN A 454 -11.97 2.73 -26.97
C GLN A 454 -13.35 2.61 -26.32
N ILE A 455 -14.18 3.65 -26.38
CA ILE A 455 -15.56 3.62 -25.87
C ILE A 455 -16.43 2.70 -26.74
N ALA A 456 -16.27 2.73 -28.07
CA ALA A 456 -16.98 1.81 -28.96
C ALA A 456 -16.60 0.33 -28.70
N GLN A 457 -15.32 0.04 -28.40
CA GLN A 457 -14.88 -1.28 -27.95
C GLN A 457 -15.36 -1.65 -26.53
N ALA A 458 -15.47 -0.68 -25.62
CA ALA A 458 -15.98 -0.91 -24.27
C ALA A 458 -17.49 -1.18 -24.23
N VAL A 459 -18.26 -0.57 -25.14
CA VAL A 459 -19.71 -0.79 -25.25
C VAL A 459 -20.03 -2.11 -25.97
N SER A 460 -19.17 -2.59 -26.89
CA SER A 460 -19.29 -3.95 -27.43
C SER A 460 -18.93 -5.03 -26.39
N ASN A 461 -18.18 -4.66 -25.35
CA ASN A 461 -17.99 -5.46 -24.15
C ASN A 461 -19.08 -5.09 -23.12
N LEU A 462 -20.35 -5.36 -23.45
CA LEU A 462 -21.32 -5.65 -22.40
C LEU A 462 -20.71 -6.78 -21.58
N VAL A 463 -20.29 -6.44 -20.36
CA VAL A 463 -19.60 -7.31 -19.43
C VAL A 463 -20.52 -8.50 -19.15
N THR A 464 -20.32 -9.60 -19.87
CA THR A 464 -20.51 -10.91 -19.29
C THR A 464 -19.46 -10.98 -18.20
N LEU A 465 -19.89 -10.76 -16.95
CA LEU A 465 -19.07 -11.05 -15.78
C LEU A 465 -18.42 -12.42 -16.03
N PRO A 466 -17.10 -12.59 -15.80
CA PRO A 466 -16.53 -13.91 -15.78
C PRO A 466 -17.27 -14.66 -14.67
N MET A 467 -18.24 -15.49 -15.06
CA MET A 467 -18.91 -16.36 -14.12
C MET A 467 -17.80 -17.16 -13.44
N PRO A 468 -17.77 -17.24 -12.09
CA PRO A 468 -16.82 -18.09 -11.42
C PRO A 468 -16.92 -19.48 -12.05
N LYS A 469 -15.77 -20.12 -12.31
CA LYS A 469 -15.66 -21.49 -12.87
C LYS A 469 -16.84 -22.29 -12.34
N SER A 470 -17.76 -22.67 -13.23
CA SER A 470 -19.07 -23.20 -12.85
C SER A 470 -18.91 -24.19 -11.70
N LEU A 471 -19.39 -23.84 -10.50
CA LEU A 471 -19.44 -24.77 -9.39
C LEU A 471 -20.07 -26.06 -9.92
N THR A 472 -19.44 -27.19 -9.67
CA THR A 472 -19.99 -28.48 -10.11
C THR A 472 -21.42 -28.61 -9.56
N ALA A 473 -22.31 -29.30 -10.28
CA ALA A 473 -23.69 -29.48 -9.81
C ALA A 473 -23.75 -30.08 -8.39
N ILE A 474 -22.73 -30.87 -8.02
CA ILE A 474 -22.51 -31.40 -6.66
C ILE A 474 -22.22 -30.25 -5.69
N ALA A 475 -21.19 -29.43 -5.95
CA ALA A 475 -20.82 -28.32 -5.07
C ALA A 475 -21.96 -27.31 -4.86
N LYS A 476 -22.78 -27.06 -5.89
CA LYS A 476 -23.98 -26.21 -5.76
C LYS A 476 -25.07 -26.85 -4.88
N THR A 477 -25.26 -28.16 -5.00
CA THR A 477 -26.24 -28.90 -4.17
C THR A 477 -25.77 -28.98 -2.71
N GLU A 478 -24.47 -29.16 -2.49
CA GLU A 478 -23.85 -29.18 -1.16
C GLU A 478 -23.81 -27.80 -0.51
N SER A 479 -23.56 -26.73 -1.28
CA SER A 479 -23.63 -25.34 -0.82
C SER A 479 -25.04 -24.95 -0.35
N HIS A 480 -26.08 -25.36 -1.09
CA HIS A 480 -27.47 -25.19 -0.67
C HIS A 480 -27.75 -25.92 0.65
N LEU A 481 -27.32 -27.18 0.79
CA LEU A 481 -27.49 -27.93 2.04
C LEU A 481 -26.76 -27.24 3.21
N MET A 482 -25.53 -26.76 2.99
CA MET A 482 -24.77 -26.02 3.99
C MET A 482 -25.48 -24.72 4.40
N HIS A 483 -26.03 -23.95 3.45
CA HIS A 483 -26.80 -22.75 3.76
C HIS A 483 -27.98 -23.06 4.68
N ARG A 484 -28.70 -24.17 4.45
CA ARG A 484 -29.80 -24.59 5.33
C ARG A 484 -29.32 -24.98 6.72
N LEU A 485 -28.18 -25.67 6.84
CA LEU A 485 -27.58 -26.03 8.13
C LEU A 485 -27.07 -24.82 8.93
N LEU A 486 -26.62 -23.75 8.25
CA LEU A 486 -26.17 -22.51 8.91
C LEU A 486 -27.32 -21.67 9.49
N HIS A 487 -28.52 -21.76 8.91
CA HIS A 487 -29.66 -20.92 9.28
C HIS A 487 -30.73 -21.64 10.11
N HIS A 488 -30.67 -22.96 10.23
CA HIS A 488 -31.69 -23.76 10.93
C HIS A 488 -31.08 -24.75 11.94
N ASP A 489 -31.07 -24.37 13.21
CA ASP A 489 -30.49 -25.16 14.31
C ASP A 489 -31.13 -26.56 14.48
N TYR A 490 -32.42 -26.70 14.15
CA TYR A 490 -33.12 -27.99 14.23
C TYR A 490 -32.57 -29.00 13.21
N LEU A 491 -32.19 -28.55 12.00
CA LEU A 491 -31.55 -29.40 10.99
C LEU A 491 -30.13 -29.75 11.43
N LEU A 492 -29.38 -28.79 11.97
CA LEU A 492 -28.04 -29.05 12.47
C LEU A 492 -28.04 -30.15 13.56
N ASN A 493 -29.02 -30.14 14.46
CA ASN A 493 -29.18 -31.18 15.47
C ASN A 493 -29.53 -32.54 14.88
N GLU A 494 -30.37 -32.60 13.85
CA GLU A 494 -30.71 -33.86 13.16
C GLU A 494 -29.47 -34.46 12.48
N PHE A 495 -28.72 -33.64 11.75
CA PHE A 495 -27.52 -34.07 11.01
C PHE A 495 -26.33 -34.37 11.94
N ARG A 496 -26.25 -33.76 13.12
CA ARG A 496 -25.22 -34.04 14.14
C ARG A 496 -25.23 -35.50 14.61
N HIS A 497 -26.40 -36.15 14.61
CA HIS A 497 -26.60 -37.55 15.03
C HIS A 497 -26.54 -38.56 13.88
N ARG A 498 -26.40 -38.11 12.62
CA ARG A 498 -26.21 -39.00 11.47
C ARG A 498 -24.72 -39.23 11.26
N ASP A 499 -24.22 -40.40 11.65
CA ASP A 499 -22.81 -40.79 11.45
C ASP A 499 -22.49 -41.12 9.97
N ASP A 500 -23.52 -41.34 9.15
CA ASP A 500 -23.39 -41.73 7.74
C ASP A 500 -23.25 -40.53 6.77
N PHE A 501 -23.24 -39.29 7.26
CA PHE A 501 -23.25 -38.09 6.42
C PHE A 501 -21.92 -37.32 6.44
N TYR A 502 -21.37 -37.08 5.25
CA TYR A 502 -20.18 -36.25 5.00
C TYR A 502 -20.36 -35.44 3.72
N PHE A 503 -19.73 -34.27 3.63
CA PHE A 503 -19.64 -33.47 2.40
C PHE A 503 -18.50 -33.99 1.52
N ASP A 504 -18.75 -34.13 0.21
CA ASP A 504 -17.71 -34.57 -0.74
C ASP A 504 -16.74 -33.43 -1.08
N THR A 505 -17.22 -32.18 -1.00
CA THR A 505 -16.39 -30.99 -1.09
C THR A 505 -15.60 -30.78 0.20
N SER A 506 -14.26 -30.92 0.12
CA SER A 506 -13.36 -30.83 1.28
C SER A 506 -13.46 -29.54 2.08
N THR A 507 -13.69 -28.40 1.41
CA THR A 507 -13.86 -27.10 2.09
C THR A 507 -15.16 -27.00 2.87
N LEU A 508 -16.25 -27.60 2.37
CA LEU A 508 -17.54 -27.63 3.07
C LEU A 508 -17.53 -28.63 4.24
N GLU A 509 -16.81 -29.74 4.11
CA GLU A 509 -16.64 -30.71 5.20
C GLU A 509 -15.93 -30.09 6.41
N LEU A 510 -14.87 -29.30 6.19
CA LEU A 510 -14.18 -28.59 7.26
C LEU A 510 -15.08 -27.58 7.97
N LEU A 511 -15.92 -26.85 7.23
CA LEU A 511 -16.93 -25.96 7.80
C LEU A 511 -17.98 -26.74 8.61
N TYR A 512 -18.44 -27.88 8.09
CA TYR A 512 -19.41 -28.73 8.76
C TYR A 512 -18.88 -29.28 10.09
N GLN A 513 -17.63 -29.73 10.14
CA GLN A 513 -17.01 -30.23 11.36
C GLN A 513 -16.91 -29.16 12.46
N ARG A 514 -16.54 -27.92 12.08
CA ARG A 514 -16.53 -26.79 13.02
C ARG A 514 -17.95 -26.43 13.48
N LEU A 515 -18.91 -26.40 12.57
CA LEU A 515 -20.32 -26.17 12.88
C LEU A 515 -20.88 -27.25 13.82
N LYS A 516 -20.46 -28.52 13.67
CA LYS A 516 -20.85 -29.64 14.54
C LYS A 516 -20.35 -29.45 15.98
N GLN A 517 -19.14 -28.92 16.15
CA GLN A 517 -18.49 -28.72 17.46
C GLN A 517 -19.03 -27.50 18.22
N GLN A 518 -19.19 -26.35 17.55
CA GLN A 518 -19.48 -25.06 18.20
C GLN A 518 -20.93 -24.58 17.99
N GLY A 519 -21.69 -25.19 17.07
CA GLY A 519 -23.08 -24.82 16.75
C GLY A 519 -23.24 -23.56 15.89
N HIS A 520 -22.21 -22.71 15.83
CA HIS A 520 -22.14 -21.51 15.00
C HIS A 520 -20.69 -21.28 14.56
N ILE A 521 -20.48 -20.43 13.55
CA ILE A 521 -19.15 -20.06 13.04
C ILE A 521 -18.91 -18.59 13.36
N THR A 522 -17.90 -18.29 14.18
CA THR A 522 -17.53 -16.91 14.51
C THR A 522 -16.49 -16.34 13.55
N SER A 523 -16.34 -15.02 13.52
CA SER A 523 -15.27 -14.35 12.75
C SER A 523 -13.86 -14.79 13.19
N TYR A 524 -13.69 -15.11 14.47
CA TYR A 524 -12.43 -15.65 14.98
C TYR A 524 -12.14 -17.04 14.38
N ASP A 525 -13.14 -17.93 14.34
CA ASP A 525 -12.94 -19.28 13.79
C ASP A 525 -12.59 -19.23 12.30
N LEU A 526 -13.17 -18.28 11.53
CA LEU A 526 -12.82 -18.04 10.13
C LEU A 526 -11.37 -17.53 9.98
N SER A 527 -10.88 -16.71 10.91
CA SER A 527 -9.50 -16.19 10.85
C SER A 527 -8.44 -17.29 10.98
N GLU A 528 -8.74 -18.39 11.68
CA GLU A 528 -7.84 -19.54 11.82
C GLU A 528 -7.88 -20.51 10.63
N MET A 529 -8.89 -20.39 9.75
CA MET A 529 -9.09 -21.28 8.61
C MET A 529 -8.35 -20.81 7.35
N SER A 530 -8.16 -21.72 6.40
CA SER A 530 -7.55 -21.36 5.12
C SER A 530 -8.44 -20.42 4.30
N GLU A 531 -7.82 -19.58 3.47
CA GLU A 531 -8.54 -18.63 2.61
C GLU A 531 -9.57 -19.31 1.69
N GLU A 532 -9.27 -20.54 1.26
CA GLU A 532 -10.19 -21.32 0.41
C GLU A 532 -11.48 -21.70 1.15
N VAL A 533 -11.38 -21.98 2.44
CA VAL A 533 -12.52 -22.30 3.30
C VAL A 533 -13.33 -21.04 3.62
N ASN A 534 -12.66 -19.93 3.92
CA ASN A 534 -13.31 -18.64 4.13
C ASN A 534 -14.11 -18.20 2.90
N ARG A 535 -13.52 -18.33 1.71
CA ARG A 535 -14.22 -18.05 0.45
C ARG A 535 -15.44 -18.96 0.28
N ALA A 536 -15.32 -20.25 0.60
CA ALA A 536 -16.45 -21.18 0.52
C ALA A 536 -17.59 -20.79 1.47
N TYR A 537 -17.28 -20.37 2.69
CA TYR A 537 -18.27 -19.90 3.67
C TYR A 537 -19.04 -18.67 3.17
N TYR A 538 -18.35 -17.65 2.66
CA TYR A 538 -19.02 -16.44 2.13
C TYR A 538 -19.80 -16.72 0.84
N ASN A 539 -19.37 -17.67 0.00
CA ASN A 539 -20.14 -18.09 -1.17
C ASN A 539 -21.47 -18.76 -0.77
N VAL A 540 -21.46 -19.58 0.30
CA VAL A 540 -22.68 -20.18 0.85
C VAL A 540 -23.60 -19.05 1.35
N LEU A 541 -23.06 -18.09 2.10
CA LEU A 541 -23.81 -16.92 2.59
C LEU A 541 -24.31 -15.97 1.49
N GLU A 542 -23.86 -16.09 0.24
CA GLU A 542 -24.39 -15.30 -0.87
C GLU A 542 -25.66 -15.93 -1.47
N GLU A 543 -25.92 -17.21 -1.22
CA GLU A 543 -27.12 -17.87 -1.75
C GLU A 543 -28.41 -17.19 -1.27
N ASN A 544 -29.26 -16.84 -2.23
CA ASN A 544 -30.53 -16.17 -1.97
C ASN A 544 -31.65 -17.20 -1.91
N LEU A 545 -31.80 -17.84 -0.76
CA LEU A 545 -32.81 -18.87 -0.50
C LEU A 545 -33.95 -18.31 0.37
N PRO A 546 -35.20 -18.78 0.18
CA PRO A 546 -36.33 -18.41 1.03
C PRO A 546 -36.06 -18.75 2.50
N LYS A 547 -36.57 -17.93 3.43
CA LYS A 547 -36.39 -18.14 4.88
C LYS A 547 -37.08 -19.41 5.40
N GLU A 548 -38.12 -19.88 4.71
CA GLU A 548 -38.84 -21.10 5.04
C GLU A 548 -38.28 -22.27 4.23
N VAL A 549 -38.21 -23.45 4.85
CA VAL A 549 -37.86 -24.72 4.19
C VAL A 549 -39.18 -25.39 3.77
N ALA A 550 -39.31 -25.73 2.49
CA ALA A 550 -40.49 -26.43 2.01
C ALA A 550 -40.51 -27.88 2.54
N LEU A 551 -41.71 -28.42 2.76
CA LEU A 551 -41.90 -29.83 3.16
C LEU A 551 -41.25 -30.76 2.12
N GLY A 552 -40.25 -31.56 2.54
CA GLY A 552 -39.51 -32.50 1.69
C GLY A 552 -38.28 -31.93 0.96
N GLU A 553 -37.97 -30.63 1.11
CA GLU A 553 -36.86 -29.99 0.38
C GLU A 553 -35.49 -30.59 0.72
N ILE A 554 -35.24 -30.96 1.98
CA ILE A 554 -33.97 -31.56 2.41
C ILE A 554 -33.80 -32.97 1.82
N ASP A 555 -34.86 -33.77 1.79
CA ASP A 555 -34.82 -35.12 1.21
C ASP A 555 -34.62 -35.07 -0.32
N ASP A 556 -35.19 -34.07 -0.99
CA ASP A 556 -34.94 -33.80 -2.40
C ASP A 556 -33.49 -33.40 -2.66
N ILE A 557 -32.91 -32.55 -1.82
CA ILE A 557 -31.49 -32.14 -1.90
C ILE A 557 -30.58 -33.35 -1.70
N LEU A 558 -30.85 -34.20 -0.69
CA LEU A 558 -30.09 -35.43 -0.43
C LEU A 558 -30.22 -36.44 -1.58
N SER A 559 -31.42 -36.62 -2.13
CA SER A 559 -31.66 -37.51 -3.27
C SER A 559 -30.95 -37.02 -4.53
N LYS A 560 -30.99 -35.71 -4.78
CA LYS A 560 -30.25 -35.08 -5.89
C LYS A 560 -28.74 -35.23 -5.73
N ARG A 561 -28.22 -35.04 -4.51
CA ARG A 561 -26.80 -35.27 -4.21
C ARG A 561 -26.40 -36.72 -4.45
N ALA A 562 -27.18 -37.68 -3.94
CA ALA A 562 -26.92 -39.11 -4.13
C ALA A 562 -26.89 -39.50 -5.61
N LYS A 563 -27.83 -38.98 -6.41
CA LYS A 563 -27.86 -39.18 -7.87
C LYS A 563 -26.60 -38.63 -8.54
N LEU A 564 -26.20 -37.40 -8.22
CA LEU A 564 -25.02 -36.77 -8.83
C LEU A 564 -23.72 -37.46 -8.44
N LEU A 565 -23.60 -37.97 -7.21
CA LEU A 565 -22.46 -38.78 -6.78
C LEU A 565 -22.40 -40.10 -7.53
N ALA A 566 -23.54 -40.78 -7.69
CA ALA A 566 -23.63 -42.02 -8.45
C ALA A 566 -23.27 -41.82 -9.94
N GLU A 567 -23.71 -40.73 -10.57
CA GLU A 567 -23.32 -40.37 -11.95
C GLU A 567 -21.81 -40.14 -12.09
N ARG A 568 -21.20 -39.47 -11.10
CA ARG A 568 -19.74 -39.23 -11.08
C ARG A 568 -18.97 -40.53 -10.93
N ASP A 569 -19.39 -41.42 -10.05
CA ASP A 569 -18.73 -42.69 -9.80
C ASP A 569 -18.87 -43.62 -11.00
N LEU A 570 -20.04 -43.63 -11.66
CA LEU A 570 -20.26 -44.28 -12.94
C LEU A 570 -19.25 -43.74 -13.99
N HIS A 571 -19.10 -42.43 -14.10
CA HIS A 571 -18.14 -41.84 -15.04
C HIS A 571 -16.67 -42.19 -14.73
N LYS A 572 -16.28 -42.22 -13.44
CA LYS A 572 -14.93 -42.65 -13.00
C LYS A 572 -14.68 -44.12 -13.31
N GLN A 573 -15.65 -44.99 -13.04
CA GLN A 573 -15.58 -46.41 -13.36
C GLN A 573 -15.48 -46.61 -14.88
N GLY A 574 -16.30 -45.92 -15.68
CA GLY A 574 -16.22 -45.97 -17.14
C GLY A 574 -14.86 -45.53 -17.70
N LYS A 575 -14.22 -44.52 -17.07
CA LYS A 575 -12.85 -44.11 -17.42
C LYS A 575 -11.82 -45.17 -17.04
N LYS A 576 -11.92 -45.77 -15.85
CA LYS A 576 -11.06 -46.89 -15.41
C LYS A 576 -11.21 -48.12 -16.30
N VAL A 577 -12.42 -48.46 -16.76
CA VAL A 577 -12.65 -49.55 -17.73
C VAL A 577 -11.89 -49.27 -19.03
N ARG A 578 -11.98 -48.05 -19.56
CA ARG A 578 -11.25 -47.65 -20.79
C ARG A 578 -9.74 -47.70 -20.60
N GLU A 579 -9.23 -47.24 -19.45
CA GLU A 579 -7.79 -47.26 -19.15
C GLU A 579 -7.24 -48.67 -18.91
N SER A 580 -7.97 -49.54 -18.20
CA SER A 580 -7.60 -50.94 -17.98
C SER A 580 -7.68 -51.78 -19.27
N SER A 581 -8.66 -51.50 -20.13
CA SER A 581 -8.77 -52.10 -21.47
C SER A 581 -7.59 -51.71 -22.37
N ASN A 582 -7.13 -50.46 -22.30
CA ASN A 582 -5.98 -49.99 -23.08
C ASN A 582 -4.63 -50.54 -22.57
N LYS A 583 -4.55 -50.98 -21.30
CA LYS A 583 -3.35 -51.57 -20.69
C LYS A 583 -3.31 -53.11 -20.77
N GLY A 584 -4.28 -53.76 -21.41
CA GLY A 584 -4.26 -55.20 -21.69
C GLY A 584 -4.71 -56.13 -20.53
N TYR A 585 -5.24 -55.59 -19.44
CA TYR A 585 -5.75 -56.38 -18.31
C TYR A 585 -7.23 -56.74 -18.50
N HIS A 586 -7.52 -57.68 -19.41
CA HIS A 586 -8.88 -58.01 -19.85
C HIS A 586 -9.80 -58.55 -18.74
N GLN A 587 -9.26 -59.29 -17.77
CA GLN A 587 -10.05 -59.92 -16.71
C GLN A 587 -10.51 -58.89 -15.65
N ALA A 588 -9.62 -57.98 -15.24
CA ALA A 588 -9.99 -56.87 -14.35
C ALA A 588 -10.93 -55.85 -15.04
N ALA A 589 -10.83 -55.69 -16.35
CA ALA A 589 -11.74 -54.82 -17.10
C ALA A 589 -13.18 -55.36 -17.17
N LEU A 590 -13.35 -56.69 -17.23
CA LEU A 590 -14.66 -57.35 -17.22
C LEU A 590 -15.38 -57.20 -15.88
N GLU A 591 -14.69 -57.42 -14.75
CA GLU A 591 -15.27 -57.25 -13.41
C GLU A 591 -15.73 -55.81 -13.15
N VAL A 592 -14.93 -54.81 -13.57
CA VAL A 592 -15.30 -53.40 -13.43
C VAL A 592 -16.46 -53.03 -14.38
N LEU A 593 -16.56 -53.66 -15.55
CA LEU A 593 -17.67 -53.47 -16.50
C LEU A 593 -18.98 -54.08 -15.97
N GLU A 594 -18.94 -55.26 -15.36
CA GLU A 594 -20.12 -55.88 -14.73
C GLU A 594 -20.64 -55.03 -13.57
N HIS A 595 -19.75 -54.54 -12.70
CA HIS A 595 -20.11 -53.59 -11.64
C HIS A 595 -20.71 -52.29 -12.19
N PHE A 596 -20.16 -51.75 -13.29
CA PHE A 596 -20.67 -50.55 -13.96
C PHE A 596 -22.09 -50.76 -14.52
N ILE A 597 -22.37 -51.91 -15.14
CA ILE A 597 -23.70 -52.24 -15.68
C ILE A 597 -24.71 -52.45 -14.55
N ALA A 598 -24.32 -53.13 -13.47
CA ALA A 598 -25.18 -53.33 -12.30
C ALA A 598 -25.52 -52.02 -11.59
N GLN A 599 -24.56 -51.09 -11.47
CA GLN A 599 -24.78 -49.79 -10.86
C GLN A 599 -25.66 -48.88 -11.72
N LYS A 600 -25.51 -48.91 -13.06
CA LYS A 600 -26.38 -48.18 -13.99
C LYS A 600 -27.85 -48.62 -13.91
N ARG A 601 -28.09 -49.94 -13.84
CA ARG A 601 -29.45 -50.51 -13.69
C ARG A 601 -30.14 -50.18 -12.37
N LYS A 602 -29.40 -49.77 -11.34
CA LYS A 602 -29.97 -49.31 -10.05
C LYS A 602 -30.36 -47.83 -10.06
N MET A 603 -29.92 -47.07 -11.07
CA MET A 603 -30.17 -45.63 -11.21
C MET A 603 -31.30 -45.29 -12.18
N GLU A 604 -31.58 -46.19 -13.12
CA GLU A 604 -32.81 -46.21 -13.94
C GLU A 604 -33.97 -46.76 -13.10
#